data_AF-A0A9D3S732-F1
#
_entry.id   AF-A0A9D3S732-F1
#
_cell.length_a   1.000
_cell.length_b   1.000
_cell.length_c   1.000
_cell.angle_alpha   90.00
_cell.angle_beta   90.00
_cell.angle_gamma   90.00
#
_symmetry.space_group_name_H-M   'P 1'
#
loop_
_entity.id
_entity.type
_entity.pdbx_description
1 polymer ?
#
loop_
_entity_poly.entity_id
_entity_poly.type
_entity_poly.pdbx_seq_one_letter_code
_entity_poly.pdbx_strand_id
1 'polypeptide(L)'
;MVDYSDPAFAKHLQRESREQLKMGLMGLPLPKNDFEIVLPENAERELEEREMDESFVEDASEIELRKQVARDAEREKELKQRHVAVQRALPRPSEQAEELIKREMITMIHHDSLHHPYSEPLSKKTKGPGSSSNNAEHIAYLDKIPYTKVTEDDLRKADELLVQEMEVVKHGMGHGDLSMEAYSQVWEECYSQVLYLPGQSRYTRANLASKKDRIESLEKKLEVNRGHMTAEAKRAAKMEKKMKVLLGGYQSRAMGLVKQLGDLWDQVEQAQVELRTFQELKKQEDTAIPRRQEALREDVQRQQEREKELQQRFADLLLDKETMLSSKA
;
A
#
# COMPACT_ATOMS: atom_id res chain seq x y z
N MET A 1 -44.66 -4.47 -38.07
CA MET A 1 -44.49 -4.11 -36.66
C MET A 1 -43.02 -4.37 -36.34
N VAL A 2 -42.18 -3.33 -36.28
CA VAL A 2 -40.73 -3.48 -36.11
C VAL A 2 -40.46 -3.71 -34.63
N ASP A 3 -39.81 -4.82 -34.30
CA ASP A 3 -39.57 -5.25 -32.93
C ASP A 3 -38.38 -4.48 -32.34
N TYR A 4 -38.65 -3.53 -31.45
CA TYR A 4 -37.65 -2.59 -30.89
C TYR A 4 -36.73 -3.21 -29.83
N SER A 5 -36.81 -4.54 -29.62
CA SER A 5 -36.07 -5.25 -28.58
C SER A 5 -34.81 -5.97 -29.07
N ASP A 6 -34.44 -5.82 -30.36
CA ASP A 6 -33.24 -6.44 -30.93
C ASP A 6 -31.95 -5.66 -30.55
N PRO A 7 -30.98 -6.28 -29.85
CA PRO A 7 -29.70 -5.68 -29.50
C PRO A 7 -28.89 -5.16 -30.70
N ALA A 8 -29.11 -5.70 -31.90
CA ALA A 8 -28.46 -5.25 -33.12
C ALA A 8 -28.97 -3.85 -33.56
N PHE A 9 -30.26 -3.58 -33.37
CA PHE A 9 -30.88 -2.30 -33.71
C PHE A 9 -30.42 -1.18 -32.77
N ALA A 10 -30.31 -1.47 -31.46
CA ALA A 10 -29.79 -0.52 -30.47
C ALA A 10 -28.31 -0.13 -30.75
N LYS A 11 -27.49 -1.09 -31.20
CA LYS A 11 -26.10 -0.81 -31.61
C LYS A 11 -26.04 0.03 -32.89
N HIS A 12 -26.95 -0.19 -33.84
CA HIS A 12 -27.02 0.61 -35.06
C HIS A 12 -27.39 2.07 -34.73
N LEU A 13 -28.38 2.29 -33.88
CA LEU A 13 -28.80 3.62 -33.44
C LEU A 13 -27.72 4.36 -32.64
N GLN A 14 -26.96 3.63 -31.80
CA GLN A 14 -25.77 4.19 -31.12
C GLN A 14 -24.63 4.55 -32.09
N ARG A 15 -24.50 3.81 -33.21
CA ARG A 15 -23.51 4.12 -34.23
C ARG A 15 -23.91 5.37 -35.02
N GLU A 16 -25.17 5.45 -35.44
CA GLU A 16 -25.71 6.61 -36.16
C GLU A 16 -25.65 7.89 -35.31
N SER A 17 -25.99 7.82 -34.02
CA SER A 17 -25.87 8.97 -33.11
C SER A 17 -24.42 9.43 -32.91
N ARG A 18 -23.45 8.50 -32.82
CA ARG A 18 -22.01 8.85 -32.80
C ARG A 18 -21.55 9.47 -34.11
N GLU A 19 -22.02 8.97 -35.24
CA GLU A 19 -21.69 9.52 -36.56
C GLU A 19 -22.27 10.93 -36.74
N GLN A 20 -23.51 11.18 -36.29
CA GLN A 20 -24.13 12.51 -36.27
C GLN A 20 -23.35 13.49 -35.38
N LEU A 21 -22.97 13.09 -34.16
CA LEU A 21 -22.17 13.93 -33.27
C LEU A 21 -20.78 14.23 -33.85
N LYS A 22 -20.16 13.24 -34.51
CA LYS A 22 -18.85 13.41 -35.16
C LYS A 22 -18.93 14.39 -36.34
N MET A 23 -19.98 14.31 -37.15
CA MET A 23 -20.24 15.29 -38.23
C MET A 23 -20.50 16.69 -37.67
N GLY A 24 -21.24 16.81 -36.56
CA GLY A 24 -21.49 18.09 -35.89
C GLY A 24 -20.22 18.73 -35.31
N LEU A 25 -19.32 17.91 -34.74
CA LEU A 25 -18.04 18.38 -34.20
C LEU A 25 -16.99 18.68 -35.29
N MET A 26 -17.05 18.01 -36.44
CA MET A 26 -16.21 18.32 -37.60
C MET A 26 -16.67 19.57 -38.36
N GLY A 27 -17.92 20.03 -38.16
CA GLY A 27 -18.44 21.29 -38.68
C GLY A 27 -18.06 22.51 -37.85
N LEU A 28 -17.37 22.33 -36.70
CA LEU A 28 -16.84 23.45 -35.94
C LEU A 28 -15.62 24.03 -36.69
N PRO A 29 -15.57 25.35 -36.91
CA PRO A 29 -14.42 25.99 -37.54
C PRO A 29 -13.17 25.73 -36.69
N LEU A 30 -12.06 25.39 -37.36
CA LEU A 30 -10.78 25.15 -36.67
C LEU A 30 -10.43 26.37 -35.80
N PRO A 31 -9.99 26.18 -34.55
CA PRO A 31 -9.64 27.28 -33.67
C PRO A 31 -8.48 28.07 -34.28
N LYS A 32 -8.78 29.23 -34.85
CA LYS A 32 -7.77 30.20 -35.28
C LYS A 32 -7.33 30.98 -34.06
N ASN A 33 -6.12 30.67 -33.58
CA ASN A 33 -5.45 31.44 -32.55
C ASN A 33 -4.21 32.10 -33.17
N ASP A 34 -4.45 32.98 -34.16
CA ASP A 34 -3.41 33.79 -34.78
C ASP A 34 -3.39 35.14 -34.06
N PHE A 35 -2.65 35.23 -32.95
CA PHE A 35 -2.25 36.52 -32.39
C PHE A 35 -0.86 36.84 -32.94
N GLU A 36 -0.80 37.71 -33.93
CA GLU A 36 0.44 38.35 -34.35
C GLU A 36 0.82 39.38 -33.27
N ILE A 37 1.81 39.03 -32.44
CA ILE A 37 2.38 39.95 -31.44
C ILE A 37 3.20 40.98 -32.20
N VAL A 38 2.57 42.10 -32.55
CA VAL A 38 3.30 43.29 -33.00
C VAL A 38 3.86 43.96 -31.74
N LEU A 39 5.17 43.82 -31.53
CA LEU A 39 5.89 44.54 -30.48
C LEU A 39 5.98 46.02 -30.91
N PRO A 40 5.37 46.97 -30.18
CA PRO A 40 5.57 48.39 -30.45
C PRO A 40 7.03 48.76 -30.12
N GLU A 41 7.69 49.58 -30.94
CA GLU A 41 9.11 49.98 -30.79
C GLU A 41 9.50 50.59 -29.43
N ASN A 42 8.53 50.86 -28.55
CA ASN A 42 8.76 51.39 -27.21
C ASN A 42 8.84 50.31 -26.11
N ALA A 43 8.62 49.03 -26.42
CA ALA A 43 8.63 47.96 -25.42
C ALA A 43 10.04 47.60 -24.91
N GLU A 44 11.10 47.97 -25.64
CA GLU A 44 12.48 47.79 -25.16
C GLU A 44 12.83 48.76 -24.02
N ARG A 45 12.20 49.95 -23.98
CA ARG A 45 12.49 50.97 -22.96
C ARG A 45 11.82 50.72 -21.60
N GLU A 46 10.71 50.00 -21.55
CA GLU A 46 10.07 49.62 -20.26
C GLU A 46 10.66 48.35 -19.65
N LEU A 47 11.44 47.57 -20.41
CA LEU A 47 12.17 46.40 -19.90
C LEU A 47 13.50 46.76 -19.24
N GLU A 48 14.07 47.93 -19.53
CA GLU A 48 15.33 48.41 -18.92
C GLU A 48 15.13 49.11 -17.55
N GLU A 49 13.92 49.54 -17.19
CA GLU A 49 13.67 50.26 -15.92
C GLU A 49 13.21 49.37 -14.74
N ARG A 50 13.06 48.05 -14.94
CA ARG A 50 13.00 47.12 -13.80
C ARG A 50 14.40 46.67 -13.44
N GLU A 51 15.13 47.56 -12.79
CA GLU A 51 16.23 47.16 -11.90
C GLU A 51 15.68 46.06 -10.98
N MET A 52 16.25 44.87 -11.14
CA MET A 52 15.97 43.73 -10.29
C MET A 52 16.42 44.06 -8.87
N ASP A 53 15.46 44.33 -7.99
CA ASP A 53 15.69 44.32 -6.56
C ASP A 53 16.06 42.88 -6.17
N GLU A 54 17.37 42.59 -6.06
CA GLU A 54 17.93 41.31 -5.59
C GLU A 54 17.65 41.06 -4.09
N SER A 55 16.52 41.55 -3.56
CA SER A 55 15.97 41.02 -2.32
C SER A 55 15.33 39.67 -2.65
N PHE A 56 15.99 38.58 -2.25
CA PHE A 56 15.49 37.21 -2.32
C PHE A 56 13.98 37.14 -2.00
N VAL A 57 13.15 36.95 -3.04
CA VAL A 57 11.70 36.77 -2.90
C VAL A 57 11.46 35.29 -2.64
N GLU A 58 11.26 34.92 -1.38
CA GLU A 58 10.84 33.56 -0.99
C GLU A 58 9.55 33.18 -1.76
N ASP A 59 9.51 31.95 -2.29
CA ASP A 59 8.35 31.43 -3.04
C ASP A 59 7.07 31.58 -2.19
N ALA A 60 5.97 32.02 -2.81
CA ALA A 60 4.70 32.25 -2.10
C ALA A 60 4.21 31.00 -1.34
N SER A 61 4.55 29.81 -1.83
CA SER A 61 4.29 28.51 -1.19
C SER A 61 5.11 28.31 0.09
N GLU A 62 6.35 28.78 0.16
CA GLU A 62 7.22 28.67 1.34
C GLU A 62 6.78 29.64 2.45
N ILE A 63 6.38 30.86 2.08
CA ILE A 63 5.80 31.83 3.02
C ILE A 63 4.49 31.30 3.62
N GLU A 64 3.64 30.70 2.78
CA GLU A 64 2.41 30.06 3.25
C GLU A 64 2.68 28.85 4.14
N LEU A 65 3.65 28.00 3.77
CA LEU A 65 4.04 26.84 4.56
C LEU A 65 4.58 27.26 5.92
N ARG A 66 5.46 28.28 5.99
CA ARG A 66 5.99 28.82 7.24
C ARG A 66 4.90 29.42 8.12
N LYS A 67 3.95 30.15 7.53
CA LYS A 67 2.76 30.68 8.24
C LYS A 67 1.81 29.57 8.70
N GLN A 68 1.71 28.47 7.97
CA GLN A 68 0.92 27.30 8.39
C GLN A 68 1.63 26.60 9.54
N VAL A 69 2.92 26.29 9.40
CA VAL A 69 3.72 25.66 10.46
C VAL A 69 3.74 26.50 11.74
N ALA A 70 3.83 27.82 11.65
CA ALA A 70 3.75 28.71 12.81
C ALA A 70 2.38 28.64 13.50
N ARG A 71 1.28 28.71 12.73
CA ARG A 71 -0.09 28.56 13.26
C ARG A 71 -0.34 27.17 13.83
N ASP A 72 0.24 26.14 13.22
CA ASP A 72 0.08 24.75 13.65
C ASP A 72 0.86 24.51 14.94
N ALA A 73 2.08 25.05 15.04
CA ALA A 73 2.88 25.03 16.27
C ALA A 73 2.21 25.81 17.41
N GLU A 74 1.58 26.96 17.12
CA GLU A 74 0.78 27.69 18.11
C GLU A 74 -0.44 26.88 18.56
N ARG A 75 -1.18 26.28 17.61
CA ARG A 75 -2.30 25.38 17.93
C ARG A 75 -1.86 24.16 18.73
N GLU A 76 -0.70 23.57 18.44
CA GLU A 76 -0.15 22.45 19.20
C GLU A 76 0.24 22.85 20.62
N LYS A 77 0.84 24.03 20.81
CA LYS A 77 1.13 24.58 22.15
C LYS A 77 -0.16 24.81 22.94
N GLU A 78 -1.18 25.36 22.31
CA GLU A 78 -2.49 25.54 22.95
C GLU A 78 -3.20 24.20 23.21
N LEU A 79 -3.06 23.20 22.35
CA LEU A 79 -3.61 21.87 22.57
C LEU A 79 -2.97 21.18 23.77
N LYS A 80 -1.65 21.32 23.95
CA LYS A 80 -0.94 20.80 25.13
C LYS A 80 -1.42 21.42 26.44
N GLN A 81 -1.88 22.67 26.38
CA GLN A 81 -2.46 23.38 27.54
C GLN A 81 -3.93 23.01 27.80
N ARG A 82 -4.58 22.26 26.89
CA ARG A 82 -5.97 21.83 27.06
C ARG A 82 -6.09 20.51 27.79
N HIS A 83 -7.31 20.23 28.22
CA HIS A 83 -7.69 18.97 28.86
C HIS A 83 -7.31 17.72 28.04
N VAL A 84 -6.87 16.67 28.74
CA VAL A 84 -6.39 15.40 28.17
C VAL A 84 -7.39 14.73 27.22
N ALA A 85 -8.71 14.76 27.48
CA ALA A 85 -9.67 14.17 26.53
C ALA A 85 -9.75 14.94 25.21
N VAL A 86 -9.51 16.25 25.21
CA VAL A 86 -9.46 17.06 23.98
C VAL A 86 -8.20 16.70 23.19
N GLN A 87 -7.07 16.56 23.87
CA GLN A 87 -5.80 16.14 23.25
C GLN A 87 -5.91 14.76 22.60
N ARG A 88 -6.65 13.83 23.24
CA ARG A 88 -6.83 12.44 22.76
C ARG A 88 -8.02 12.26 21.82
N ALA A 89 -8.71 13.35 21.44
CA ALA A 89 -9.93 13.33 20.64
C ALA A 89 -11.02 12.38 21.19
N LEU A 90 -11.05 12.20 22.52
CA LEU A 90 -12.05 11.40 23.21
C LEU A 90 -13.25 12.27 23.57
N PRO A 91 -14.48 11.72 23.56
CA PRO A 91 -15.64 12.44 24.05
C PRO A 91 -15.40 12.86 25.51
N ARG A 92 -15.72 14.12 25.84
CA ARG A 92 -15.56 14.63 27.21
C ARG A 92 -16.49 13.83 28.14
N PRO A 93 -16.03 13.43 29.33
CA PRO A 93 -16.86 12.67 30.26
C PRO A 93 -18.14 13.44 30.62
N SER A 94 -19.30 12.88 30.30
CA SER A 94 -20.58 13.39 30.75
C SER A 94 -21.09 12.47 31.86
N GLU A 95 -20.74 12.77 33.12
CA GLU A 95 -21.61 12.63 34.30
C GLU A 95 -20.82 12.80 35.60
N GLN A 96 -21.37 13.66 36.47
CA GLN A 96 -21.19 13.74 37.92
C GLN A 96 -19.75 13.83 38.46
N ALA A 97 -19.16 15.02 38.32
CA ALA A 97 -18.24 15.57 39.31
C ALA A 97 -18.79 16.93 39.78
N GLU A 98 -18.58 17.25 41.05
CA GLU A 98 -19.31 18.24 41.85
C GLU A 98 -19.35 19.64 41.22
N GLU A 99 -20.44 20.39 41.48
CA GLU A 99 -20.95 21.56 40.74
C GLU A 99 -19.90 22.58 40.21
N LEU A 100 -18.78 22.75 40.89
CA LEU A 100 -17.65 23.59 40.47
C LEU A 100 -16.97 23.07 39.19
N ILE A 101 -16.74 21.76 39.09
CA ILE A 101 -16.15 21.11 37.91
C ILE A 101 -17.09 21.24 36.71
N LYS A 102 -18.40 21.18 36.94
CA LYS A 102 -19.40 21.40 35.88
C LYS A 102 -19.38 22.85 35.37
N ARG A 103 -19.32 23.83 36.27
CA ARG A 103 -19.24 25.25 35.89
C ARG A 103 -17.99 25.54 35.08
N GLU A 104 -16.84 25.00 35.49
CA GLU A 104 -15.59 25.14 34.75
C GLU A 104 -15.64 24.44 33.39
N MET A 105 -16.18 23.22 33.33
CA MET A 105 -16.33 22.48 32.08
C MET A 105 -17.25 23.19 31.08
N ILE A 106 -18.34 23.78 31.55
CA ILE A 106 -19.25 24.59 30.72
C ILE A 106 -18.51 25.83 30.19
N THR A 107 -17.79 26.55 31.06
CA THR A 107 -16.98 27.72 30.67
C THR A 107 -15.95 27.34 29.60
N MET A 108 -15.25 26.21 29.75
CA MET A 108 -14.34 25.69 28.73
C MET A 108 -15.03 25.36 27.41
N ILE A 109 -16.25 24.81 27.44
CA ILE A 109 -17.03 24.52 26.22
C ILE A 109 -17.39 25.81 25.50
N HIS A 110 -17.85 26.85 26.22
CA HIS A 110 -18.15 28.13 25.59
C HIS A 110 -16.90 28.79 24.97
N HIS A 111 -15.75 28.70 25.65
CA HIS A 111 -14.47 29.19 25.11
C HIS A 111 -14.01 28.39 23.87
N ASP A 112 -14.08 27.05 23.94
CA ASP A 112 -13.66 26.19 22.83
C ASP A 112 -14.61 26.27 21.62
N SER A 113 -15.92 26.46 21.81
CA SER A 113 -16.84 26.65 20.68
C SER A 113 -16.56 27.94 19.90
N LEU A 114 -16.06 28.99 20.54
CA LEU A 114 -15.69 30.26 19.89
C LEU A 114 -14.32 30.21 19.21
N HIS A 115 -13.32 29.66 19.90
CA HIS A 115 -11.95 29.67 19.42
C HIS A 115 -11.59 28.42 18.60
N HIS A 116 -12.29 27.30 18.80
CA HIS A 116 -11.99 25.97 18.26
C HIS A 116 -13.26 25.20 17.88
N PRO A 117 -14.07 25.72 16.93
CA PRO A 117 -15.28 25.04 16.50
C PRO A 117 -14.93 23.63 16.01
N TYR A 118 -15.54 22.61 16.62
CA TYR A 118 -15.34 21.22 16.26
C TYR A 118 -15.79 20.99 14.81
N SER A 119 -14.83 20.95 13.88
CA SER A 119 -15.09 20.53 12.51
C SER A 119 -14.88 19.03 12.41
N GLU A 120 -15.96 18.27 12.35
CA GLU A 120 -15.88 16.85 12.09
C GLU A 120 -15.19 16.61 10.72
N PRO A 121 -14.15 15.77 10.63
CA PRO A 121 -13.40 15.61 9.38
C PRO A 121 -14.23 15.01 8.21
N LEU A 122 -15.46 14.55 8.48
CA LEU A 122 -16.40 14.04 7.47
C LEU A 122 -17.37 15.09 6.92
N SER A 123 -17.53 16.27 7.52
CA SER A 123 -18.56 17.25 7.10
C SER A 123 -18.01 18.37 6.21
N LYS A 124 -17.25 18.03 5.15
CA LYS A 124 -16.84 19.01 4.12
C LYS A 124 -17.98 19.48 3.19
N LYS A 125 -19.26 19.20 3.51
CA LYS A 125 -20.41 19.55 2.65
C LYS A 125 -21.61 20.11 3.40
N THR A 126 -21.41 21.09 4.27
CA THR A 126 -22.51 21.98 4.72
C THR A 126 -21.95 23.31 5.24
N LYS A 127 -21.25 24.06 4.36
CA LYS A 127 -21.13 25.51 4.56
C LYS A 127 -22.44 26.16 4.11
N GLY A 128 -23.45 26.09 4.99
CA GLY A 128 -24.59 26.99 4.95
C GLY A 128 -24.30 28.24 5.82
N PRO A 129 -24.87 29.41 5.51
CA PRO A 129 -24.60 30.68 6.19
C PRO A 129 -25.15 30.79 7.64
N GLY A 130 -25.35 29.66 8.34
CA GLY A 130 -25.93 29.60 9.68
C GLY A 130 -24.95 29.33 10.83
N SER A 131 -23.66 29.11 10.56
CA SER A 131 -22.68 28.78 11.61
C SER A 131 -22.27 29.96 12.50
N SER A 132 -22.81 31.17 12.27
CA SER A 132 -22.52 32.37 13.05
C SER A 132 -23.53 32.62 14.18
N SER A 133 -24.65 31.89 14.22
CA SER A 133 -25.73 32.10 15.20
C SER A 133 -25.34 31.71 16.64
N ASN A 134 -24.44 30.74 16.82
CA ASN A 134 -24.14 30.21 18.16
C ASN A 134 -23.05 31.00 18.89
N ASN A 135 -22.30 31.87 18.18
CA ASN A 135 -21.21 32.62 18.80
C ASN A 135 -21.73 33.68 19.80
N ALA A 136 -22.90 34.27 19.55
CA ALA A 136 -23.47 35.29 20.43
C ALA A 136 -23.79 34.75 21.84
N GLU A 137 -24.29 33.52 21.92
CA GLU A 137 -24.60 32.86 23.20
C GLU A 137 -23.32 32.50 23.97
N HIS A 138 -22.29 32.02 23.28
CA HIS A 138 -21.00 31.73 23.90
C HIS A 138 -20.29 33.01 24.39
N ILE A 139 -20.33 34.09 23.63
CA ILE A 139 -19.75 35.39 24.03
C ILE A 139 -20.49 35.94 25.27
N ALA A 140 -21.82 35.91 25.29
CA ALA A 140 -22.61 36.39 26.43
C ALA A 140 -22.41 35.56 27.72
N TYR A 141 -22.07 34.27 27.59
CA TYR A 141 -21.74 33.42 28.73
C TYR A 141 -20.33 33.74 29.29
N LEU A 142 -19.33 33.86 28.40
CA LEU A 142 -17.95 34.17 28.80
C LEU A 142 -17.78 35.60 29.34
N ASP A 143 -18.64 36.53 28.96
CA ASP A 143 -18.67 37.88 29.52
C ASP A 143 -19.12 37.88 31.00
N LYS A 144 -19.98 36.91 31.38
CA LYS A 144 -20.41 36.71 32.78
C LYS A 144 -19.45 35.87 33.60
N ILE A 145 -18.80 34.89 32.98
CA ILE A 145 -17.85 33.97 33.61
C ILE A 145 -16.62 33.87 32.68
N PRO A 146 -15.59 34.71 32.88
CA PRO A 146 -14.42 34.72 32.00
C PRO A 146 -13.60 33.43 32.16
N TYR A 147 -13.15 32.90 31.04
CA TYR A 147 -12.23 31.76 31.03
C TYR A 147 -10.83 32.18 31.50
N THR A 148 -10.33 31.56 32.57
CA THR A 148 -8.96 31.77 33.05
C THR A 148 -8.01 30.77 32.42
N LYS A 149 -7.02 31.25 31.67
CA LYS A 149 -5.94 30.40 31.14
C LYS A 149 -5.02 29.98 32.29
N VAL A 150 -4.93 28.67 32.53
CA VAL A 150 -4.00 28.10 33.51
C VAL A 150 -2.60 28.12 32.92
N THR A 151 -1.60 28.55 33.69
CA THR A 151 -0.20 28.56 33.24
C THR A 151 0.41 27.15 33.27
N GLU A 152 1.41 26.91 32.43
CA GLU A 152 2.11 25.63 32.40
C GLU A 152 2.83 25.31 33.72
N ASP A 153 3.28 26.34 34.44
CA ASP A 153 3.91 26.18 35.76
C ASP A 153 2.90 25.77 36.84
N ASP A 154 1.66 26.24 36.77
CA ASP A 154 0.60 25.83 37.71
C ASP A 154 0.13 24.41 37.42
N LEU A 155 0.07 24.01 36.15
CA LEU A 155 -0.21 22.62 35.77
C LEU A 155 0.89 21.67 36.27
N ARG A 156 2.17 22.08 36.18
CA ARG A 156 3.29 21.27 36.69
C ARG A 156 3.23 21.12 38.21
N LYS A 157 2.97 22.19 38.95
CA LYS A 157 2.79 22.14 40.41
C LYS A 157 1.60 21.26 40.81
N ALA A 158 0.50 21.35 40.07
CA ALA A 158 -0.66 20.50 40.32
C ALA A 158 -0.35 19.01 40.07
N ASP A 159 0.40 18.70 39.01
CA ASP A 159 0.85 17.32 38.73
C ASP A 159 1.77 16.79 39.83
N GLU A 160 2.72 17.62 40.31
CA GLU A 160 3.57 17.27 41.45
C GLU A 160 2.77 17.00 42.73
N LEU A 161 1.75 17.82 43.02
CA LEU A 161 0.84 17.60 44.15
C LEU A 161 0.02 16.31 44.00
N LEU A 162 -0.48 16.03 42.79
CA LEU A 162 -1.21 14.79 42.52
C LEU A 162 -0.32 13.56 42.69
N VAL A 163 0.94 13.60 42.26
CA VAL A 163 1.90 12.51 42.47
C VAL A 163 2.11 12.27 43.96
N GLN A 164 2.28 13.33 44.75
CA GLN A 164 2.42 13.23 46.21
C GLN A 164 1.16 12.64 46.87
N GLU A 165 -0.02 13.11 46.49
CA GLU A 165 -1.29 12.56 46.99
C GLU A 165 -1.49 11.09 46.60
N MET A 166 -1.13 10.73 45.36
CA MET A 166 -1.17 9.36 44.88
C MET A 166 -0.23 8.45 45.69
N GLU A 167 0.97 8.91 46.05
CA GLU A 167 1.89 8.17 46.90
C GLU A 167 1.33 7.96 48.32
N VAL A 168 0.70 8.99 48.89
CA VAL A 168 0.04 8.90 50.21
C VAL A 168 -1.10 7.90 50.17
N VAL A 169 -1.95 7.93 49.14
CA VAL A 169 -3.07 6.98 48.95
C VAL A 169 -2.55 5.57 48.72
N LYS A 170 -1.51 5.41 47.89
CA LYS A 170 -0.86 4.13 47.59
C LYS A 170 -0.33 3.47 48.87
N HIS A 171 0.34 4.26 49.72
CA HIS A 171 0.81 3.80 51.02
C HIS A 171 -0.35 3.50 51.99
N GLY A 172 -1.33 4.41 52.09
CA GLY A 172 -2.46 4.29 53.03
C GLY A 172 -3.44 3.15 52.72
N MET A 173 -3.61 2.80 51.45
CA MET A 173 -4.46 1.69 51.01
C MET A 173 -3.69 0.37 50.83
N GLY A 174 -2.37 0.36 51.09
CA GLY A 174 -1.54 -0.84 50.96
C GLY A 174 -1.42 -1.35 49.52
N HIS A 175 -1.69 -0.51 48.53
CA HIS A 175 -1.46 -0.83 47.13
C HIS A 175 0.05 -0.68 46.88
N GLY A 176 0.79 -1.78 46.75
CA GLY A 176 2.20 -1.71 46.33
C GLY A 176 2.33 -1.21 44.87
N ASP A 177 3.46 -1.46 44.23
CA ASP A 177 3.55 -1.38 42.77
C ASP A 177 2.69 -2.48 42.14
N LEU A 178 1.43 -2.17 41.81
CA LEU A 178 0.62 -3.06 41.00
C LEU A 178 1.25 -3.11 39.60
N SER A 179 1.74 -4.29 39.23
CA SER A 179 2.15 -4.55 37.85
C SER A 179 0.98 -4.25 36.91
N MET A 180 1.30 -3.70 35.73
CA MET A 180 0.33 -3.51 34.66
C MET A 180 -0.41 -4.81 34.34
N GLU A 181 0.26 -5.95 34.47
CA GLU A 181 -0.32 -7.27 34.23
C GLU A 181 -1.41 -7.64 35.27
N ALA A 182 -1.18 -7.31 36.54
CA ALA A 182 -2.18 -7.50 37.60
C ALA A 182 -3.38 -6.56 37.41
N TYR A 183 -3.14 -5.32 36.98
CA TYR A 183 -4.21 -4.39 36.62
C TYR A 183 -5.02 -4.91 35.42
N SER A 184 -4.36 -5.32 34.34
CA SER A 184 -5.00 -5.87 33.13
C SER A 184 -5.87 -7.07 33.46
N GLN A 185 -5.39 -7.99 34.29
CA GLN A 185 -6.16 -9.15 34.71
C GLN A 185 -7.43 -8.75 35.47
N VAL A 186 -7.31 -7.91 36.51
CA VAL A 186 -8.48 -7.45 37.30
C VAL A 186 -9.45 -6.64 36.43
N TRP A 187 -8.91 -5.83 35.51
CA TRP A 187 -9.70 -5.05 34.56
C TRP A 187 -10.50 -5.96 33.62
N GLU A 188 -9.86 -6.96 33.01
CA GLU A 188 -10.53 -7.93 32.13
C GLU A 188 -11.59 -8.73 32.89
N GLU A 189 -11.30 -9.16 34.12
CA GLU A 189 -12.26 -9.85 34.97
C GLU A 189 -13.47 -8.96 35.29
N CYS A 190 -13.26 -7.70 35.68
CA CYS A 190 -14.33 -6.75 35.93
C CYS A 190 -15.14 -6.45 34.67
N TYR A 191 -14.47 -6.23 33.54
CA TYR A 191 -15.09 -5.91 32.26
C TYR A 191 -15.89 -7.10 31.69
N SER A 192 -15.40 -8.32 31.86
CA SER A 192 -16.11 -9.55 31.45
C SER A 192 -17.46 -9.71 32.17
N GLN A 193 -17.56 -9.18 33.39
CA GLN A 193 -18.78 -9.18 34.19
C GLN A 193 -19.74 -8.06 33.78
N VAL A 194 -19.32 -7.09 32.97
CA VAL A 194 -20.20 -6.01 32.51
C VAL A 194 -21.09 -6.51 31.38
N LEU A 195 -22.40 -6.45 31.62
CA LEU A 195 -23.45 -6.86 30.70
C LEU A 195 -24.35 -5.68 30.38
N TYR A 196 -24.55 -5.39 29.10
CA TYR A 196 -25.51 -4.37 28.67
C TYR A 196 -26.89 -4.97 28.57
N LEU A 197 -27.88 -4.42 29.25
CA LEU A 197 -29.28 -4.84 29.17
C LEU A 197 -30.03 -3.97 28.15
N PRO A 198 -30.44 -4.52 26.99
CA PRO A 198 -31.10 -3.74 25.95
C PRO A 198 -32.44 -3.14 26.41
N GLY A 199 -33.27 -3.89 27.14
CA GLY A 199 -34.57 -3.43 27.62
C GLY A 199 -34.53 -2.27 28.62
N GLN A 200 -33.41 -2.07 29.33
CA GLN A 200 -33.23 -0.97 30.30
C GLN A 200 -32.20 0.09 29.83
N SER A 201 -31.56 -0.15 28.68
CA SER A 201 -30.45 0.66 28.15
C SER A 201 -29.36 0.98 29.19
N ARG A 202 -29.05 0.01 30.06
CA ARG A 202 -28.10 0.18 31.16
C ARG A 202 -27.13 -0.99 31.25
N TYR A 203 -25.91 -0.71 31.71
CA TYR A 203 -24.94 -1.72 32.09
C TYR A 203 -25.19 -2.24 33.50
N THR A 204 -25.19 -3.55 33.66
CA THR A 204 -25.31 -4.25 34.93
C THR A 204 -24.23 -5.33 35.04
N ARG A 205 -24.02 -5.88 36.24
CA ARG A 205 -23.14 -7.04 36.41
C ARG A 205 -23.87 -8.30 35.97
N ALA A 206 -23.18 -9.19 35.28
CA ALA A 206 -23.73 -10.44 34.76
C ALA A 206 -24.35 -11.33 35.86
N ASN A 207 -23.89 -11.23 37.10
CA ASN A 207 -24.42 -11.97 38.25
C ASN A 207 -25.76 -11.44 38.76
N LEU A 208 -26.09 -10.17 38.50
CA LEU A 208 -27.36 -9.54 38.92
C LEU A 208 -28.45 -9.63 37.84
N ALA A 209 -28.10 -10.04 36.62
CA ALA A 209 -29.03 -10.16 35.51
C ALA A 209 -29.76 -11.52 35.52
N SER A 210 -31.04 -11.52 35.14
CA SER A 210 -31.79 -12.76 34.94
C SER A 210 -31.22 -13.56 33.77
N LYS A 211 -31.44 -14.89 33.75
CA LYS A 211 -31.10 -15.74 32.60
C LYS A 211 -31.71 -15.22 31.29
N LYS A 212 -32.94 -14.69 31.35
CA LYS A 212 -33.63 -14.09 30.20
C LYS A 212 -32.91 -12.85 29.68
N ASP A 213 -32.57 -11.92 30.57
CA ASP A 213 -31.88 -10.67 30.24
C ASP A 213 -30.47 -10.93 29.70
N ARG A 214 -29.80 -11.99 30.20
CA ARG A 214 -28.51 -12.44 29.67
C ARG A 214 -28.61 -12.97 28.24
N ILE A 215 -29.66 -13.71 27.92
CA ILE A 215 -29.91 -14.18 26.55
C ILE A 215 -30.16 -12.99 25.62
N GLU A 216 -31.03 -12.06 26.01
CA GLU A 216 -31.36 -10.87 25.20
C GLU A 216 -30.12 -9.99 24.94
N SER A 217 -29.26 -9.81 25.96
CA SER A 217 -27.99 -9.10 25.82
C SER A 217 -27.04 -9.78 24.83
N LEU A 218 -26.89 -11.11 24.93
CA LEU A 218 -26.04 -11.90 24.05
C LEU A 218 -26.58 -11.90 22.60
N GLU A 219 -27.89 -11.99 22.42
CA GLU A 219 -28.54 -11.86 21.11
C GLU A 219 -28.25 -10.49 20.49
N LYS A 220 -28.37 -9.40 21.28
CA LYS A 220 -28.04 -8.06 20.81
C LYS A 220 -26.57 -7.92 20.43
N LYS A 221 -25.65 -8.45 21.25
CA LYS A 221 -24.21 -8.48 20.94
C LYS A 221 -23.93 -9.25 19.65
N LEU A 222 -24.58 -10.41 19.46
CA LEU A 222 -24.46 -11.22 18.25
C LEU A 222 -24.94 -10.44 17.03
N GLU A 223 -26.07 -9.76 17.11
CA GLU A 223 -26.60 -8.96 16.00
C GLU A 223 -25.69 -7.78 15.63
N VAL A 224 -25.14 -7.09 16.65
CA VAL A 224 -24.13 -6.03 16.44
C VAL A 224 -22.89 -6.62 15.75
N ASN A 225 -22.40 -7.77 16.20
CA ASN A 225 -21.26 -8.45 15.58
C ASN A 225 -21.55 -8.88 14.14
N ARG A 226 -22.76 -9.34 13.82
CA ARG A 226 -23.19 -9.61 12.43
C ARG A 226 -23.16 -8.35 11.58
N GLY A 227 -23.58 -7.21 12.14
CA GLY A 227 -23.48 -5.91 11.50
C GLY A 227 -22.03 -5.53 11.18
N HIS A 228 -21.14 -5.62 12.17
CA HIS A 228 -19.71 -5.37 12.01
C HIS A 228 -19.09 -6.30 10.97
N MET A 229 -19.33 -7.60 11.06
CA MET A 229 -18.84 -8.60 10.10
C MET A 229 -19.30 -8.27 8.68
N THR A 230 -20.57 -7.89 8.49
CA THR A 230 -21.08 -7.52 7.16
C THR A 230 -20.42 -6.26 6.63
N ALA A 231 -20.23 -5.25 7.47
CA ALA A 231 -19.58 -3.99 7.09
C ALA A 231 -18.10 -4.19 6.76
N GLU A 232 -17.38 -4.94 7.59
CA GLU A 232 -15.97 -5.26 7.42
C GLU A 232 -15.73 -6.17 6.21
N ALA A 233 -16.54 -7.21 6.02
CA ALA A 233 -16.47 -8.05 4.84
C ALA A 233 -16.67 -7.23 3.55
N LYS A 234 -17.61 -6.28 3.54
CA LYS A 234 -17.79 -5.35 2.42
C LYS A 234 -16.59 -4.44 2.21
N ARG A 235 -15.94 -3.95 3.27
CA ARG A 235 -14.71 -3.14 3.16
C ARG A 235 -13.53 -3.98 2.65
N ALA A 236 -13.32 -5.17 3.22
CA ALA A 236 -12.30 -6.13 2.80
C ALA A 236 -12.47 -6.50 1.33
N ALA A 237 -13.68 -6.88 0.90
CA ALA A 237 -13.96 -7.20 -0.50
C ALA A 237 -13.68 -6.02 -1.45
N LYS A 238 -13.93 -4.77 -1.04
CA LYS A 238 -13.55 -3.58 -1.83
C LYS A 238 -12.04 -3.41 -1.90
N MET A 239 -11.34 -3.57 -0.77
CA MET A 239 -9.88 -3.50 -0.72
C MET A 239 -9.23 -4.60 -1.55
N GLU A 240 -9.71 -5.84 -1.44
CA GLU A 240 -9.25 -6.98 -2.24
C GLU A 240 -9.46 -6.76 -3.73
N LYS A 241 -10.63 -6.26 -4.16
CA LYS A 241 -10.86 -5.90 -5.56
C LYS A 241 -9.87 -4.84 -6.05
N LYS A 242 -9.61 -3.80 -5.24
CA LYS A 242 -8.62 -2.77 -5.56
C LYS A 242 -7.21 -3.35 -5.64
N MET A 243 -6.83 -4.19 -4.68
CA MET A 243 -5.55 -4.88 -4.66
C MET A 243 -5.39 -5.78 -5.88
N LYS A 244 -6.42 -6.53 -6.26
CA LYS A 244 -6.41 -7.40 -7.42
C LYS A 244 -6.25 -6.63 -8.73
N VAL A 245 -6.85 -5.46 -8.87
CA VAL A 245 -6.67 -4.60 -10.05
C VAL A 245 -5.25 -4.02 -10.08
N LEU A 246 -4.74 -3.51 -8.95
CA LEU A 246 -3.42 -2.87 -8.91
C LEU A 246 -2.26 -3.87 -8.97
N LEU A 247 -2.38 -5.00 -8.27
CA LEU A 247 -1.29 -5.97 -8.08
C LEU A 247 -1.47 -7.24 -8.88
N GLY A 248 -2.66 -7.55 -9.41
CA GLY A 248 -2.91 -8.81 -10.12
C GLY A 248 -2.00 -8.99 -11.33
N GLY A 249 -1.80 -7.94 -12.14
CA GLY A 249 -0.87 -7.97 -13.26
C GLY A 249 0.59 -8.17 -12.82
N TYR A 250 1.01 -7.49 -11.75
CA TYR A 250 2.35 -7.66 -11.18
C TYR A 250 2.55 -9.07 -10.60
N GLN A 251 1.53 -9.64 -9.95
CA GLN A 251 1.56 -11.02 -9.47
C GLN A 251 1.68 -12.02 -10.63
N SER A 252 0.89 -11.88 -11.69
CA SER A 252 1.01 -12.74 -12.88
C SER A 252 2.39 -12.65 -13.52
N ARG A 253 2.95 -11.44 -13.64
CA ARG A 253 4.33 -11.25 -14.14
C ARG A 253 5.36 -11.90 -13.22
N ALA A 254 5.23 -11.72 -11.91
CA ALA A 254 6.13 -12.32 -10.93
C ALA A 254 6.09 -13.86 -11.00
N MET A 255 4.91 -14.47 -11.06
CA MET A 255 4.78 -15.92 -11.25
C MET A 255 5.40 -16.38 -12.56
N GLY A 256 5.23 -15.63 -13.66
CA GLY A 256 5.86 -15.93 -14.94
C GLY A 256 7.38 -15.88 -14.88
N LEU A 257 7.95 -14.85 -14.23
CA LEU A 257 9.40 -14.73 -14.04
C LEU A 257 9.97 -15.83 -13.16
N VAL A 258 9.26 -16.20 -12.08
CA VAL A 258 9.66 -17.31 -11.20
C VAL A 258 9.68 -18.62 -11.98
N LYS A 259 8.67 -18.87 -12.82
CA LYS A 259 8.65 -20.05 -13.68
C LYS A 259 9.81 -20.06 -14.68
N GLN A 260 10.04 -18.95 -15.39
CA GLN A 260 11.15 -18.83 -16.33
C GLN A 260 12.52 -19.04 -15.65
N LEU A 261 12.68 -18.53 -14.43
CA LEU A 261 13.87 -18.74 -13.64
C LEU A 261 14.06 -20.23 -13.31
N GLY A 262 12.99 -20.93 -12.90
CA GLY A 262 13.01 -22.38 -12.69
C GLY A 262 13.39 -23.15 -13.95
N ASP A 263 12.74 -22.86 -15.08
CA ASP A 263 13.02 -23.53 -16.35
C ASP A 263 14.48 -23.30 -16.81
N LEU A 264 15.05 -22.12 -16.54
CA LEU A 264 16.46 -21.82 -16.83
C LEU A 264 17.42 -22.57 -15.91
N TRP A 265 17.07 -22.75 -14.63
CA TRP A 265 17.87 -23.55 -13.71
C TRP A 265 17.97 -25.00 -14.18
N ASP A 266 16.84 -25.60 -14.57
CA ASP A 266 16.80 -26.97 -15.10
C ASP A 266 17.66 -27.11 -16.38
N GLN A 267 17.59 -26.12 -17.27
CA GLN A 267 18.43 -26.09 -18.49
C GLN A 267 19.92 -25.97 -18.17
N VAL A 268 20.29 -25.16 -17.18
CA VAL A 268 21.69 -25.02 -16.74
C VAL A 268 22.21 -26.32 -16.16
N GLU A 269 21.42 -27.01 -15.35
CA GLU A 269 21.79 -28.31 -14.81
C GLU A 269 21.97 -29.35 -15.92
N GLN A 270 21.01 -29.43 -16.86
CA GLN A 270 21.13 -30.33 -18.00
C GLN A 270 22.37 -30.04 -18.86
N ALA A 271 22.62 -28.77 -19.18
CA ALA A 271 23.79 -28.37 -19.96
C ALA A 271 25.11 -28.68 -19.22
N GLN A 272 25.15 -28.56 -17.89
CA GLN A 272 26.31 -28.96 -17.10
C GLN A 272 26.54 -30.47 -17.11
N VAL A 273 25.47 -31.27 -17.05
CA VAL A 273 25.57 -32.73 -17.19
C VAL A 273 26.08 -33.08 -18.58
N GLU A 274 25.50 -32.52 -19.64
CA GLU A 274 25.94 -32.72 -21.03
C GLU A 274 27.39 -32.30 -21.26
N LEU A 275 27.83 -31.17 -20.69
CA LEU A 275 29.21 -30.74 -20.78
C LEU A 275 30.16 -31.78 -20.16
N ARG A 276 29.83 -32.30 -18.97
CA ARG A 276 30.64 -33.31 -18.29
C ARG A 276 30.68 -34.62 -19.07
N THR A 277 29.53 -35.07 -19.61
CA THR A 277 29.47 -36.30 -20.40
C THR A 277 30.27 -36.15 -21.69
N PHE A 278 30.18 -35.03 -22.42
CA PHE A 278 30.95 -34.79 -23.63
C PHE A 278 32.45 -34.60 -23.35
N GLN A 279 32.83 -34.00 -22.23
CA GLN A 279 34.24 -33.94 -21.83
C GLN A 279 34.83 -35.35 -21.62
N GLU A 280 34.08 -36.24 -20.98
CA GLU A 280 34.53 -37.60 -20.75
C GLU A 280 34.52 -38.43 -22.03
N LEU A 281 33.46 -38.32 -22.83
CA LEU A 281 33.36 -38.97 -24.14
C LEU A 281 34.50 -38.52 -25.07
N LYS A 282 34.86 -37.23 -25.04
CA LYS A 282 36.00 -36.71 -25.81
C LYS A 282 37.30 -37.40 -25.41
N LYS A 283 37.58 -37.56 -24.11
CA LYS A 283 38.81 -38.27 -23.65
C LYS A 283 38.82 -39.72 -24.12
N GLN A 284 37.66 -40.38 -24.10
CA GLN A 284 37.53 -41.76 -24.58
C GLN A 284 37.78 -41.84 -26.09
N GLU A 285 37.19 -40.94 -26.88
CA GLU A 285 37.40 -40.86 -28.32
C GLU A 285 38.85 -40.51 -28.68
N ASP A 286 39.46 -39.54 -28.00
CA ASP A 286 40.88 -39.17 -28.18
C ASP A 286 41.81 -40.38 -27.96
N THR A 287 41.42 -41.31 -27.09
CA THR A 287 42.15 -42.57 -26.85
C THR A 287 41.80 -43.67 -27.87
N ALA A 288 40.54 -43.74 -28.31
CA ALA A 288 40.04 -44.79 -29.20
C ALA A 288 40.38 -44.55 -30.68
N ILE A 289 40.48 -43.30 -31.13
CA ILE A 289 40.85 -42.93 -32.50
C ILE A 289 42.23 -43.48 -32.90
N PRO A 290 43.33 -43.24 -32.15
CA PRO A 290 44.65 -43.73 -32.55
C PRO A 290 44.70 -45.26 -32.60
N ARG A 291 44.08 -45.96 -31.65
CA ARG A 291 43.99 -47.43 -31.67
C ARG A 291 43.27 -47.96 -32.90
N ARG A 292 42.16 -47.33 -33.28
CA ARG A 292 41.44 -47.70 -34.52
C ARG A 292 42.27 -47.43 -35.77
N GLN A 293 42.99 -46.30 -35.82
CA GLN A 293 43.88 -46.00 -36.95
C GLN A 293 45.03 -46.98 -37.06
N GLU A 294 45.63 -47.39 -35.94
CA GLU A 294 46.72 -48.36 -35.90
C GLU A 294 46.26 -49.75 -36.35
N ALA A 295 45.13 -50.24 -35.82
CA ALA A 295 44.54 -51.50 -36.26
C ALA A 295 44.26 -51.53 -37.78
N LEU A 296 43.71 -50.45 -38.33
CA LEU A 296 43.47 -50.33 -39.77
C LEU A 296 44.77 -50.28 -40.58
N ARG A 297 45.83 -49.62 -40.07
CA ARG A 297 47.14 -49.61 -40.72
C ARG A 297 47.75 -51.00 -40.77
N GLU A 298 47.67 -51.76 -39.68
CA GLU A 298 48.14 -53.15 -39.64
C GLU A 298 47.35 -54.06 -40.60
N ASP A 299 46.03 -53.90 -40.67
CA ASP A 299 45.19 -54.65 -41.62
C ASP A 299 45.56 -54.34 -43.07
N VAL A 300 45.74 -53.05 -43.40
CA VAL A 300 46.14 -52.62 -44.75
C VAL A 300 47.54 -53.13 -45.09
N GLN A 301 48.48 -53.08 -44.14
CA GLN A 301 49.83 -53.61 -44.36
C GLN A 301 49.81 -55.12 -44.64
N ARG A 302 49.03 -55.90 -43.86
CA ARG A 302 48.84 -57.34 -44.12
C ARG A 302 48.24 -57.61 -45.49
N GLN A 303 47.29 -56.78 -45.95
CA GLN A 303 46.73 -56.91 -47.29
C GLN A 303 47.75 -56.56 -48.39
N GLN A 304 48.56 -55.52 -48.20
CA GLN A 304 49.62 -55.14 -49.13
C GLN A 304 50.70 -56.21 -49.27
N GLU A 305 51.13 -56.81 -48.16
CA GLU A 305 52.09 -57.92 -48.15
C GLU A 305 51.53 -59.12 -48.93
N ARG A 306 50.27 -59.48 -48.69
CA ARG A 306 49.59 -60.56 -49.40
C ARG A 306 49.42 -60.27 -50.89
N GLU A 307 49.07 -59.03 -51.26
CA GLU A 307 48.99 -58.60 -52.65
C GLU A 307 50.35 -58.74 -53.34
N LYS A 308 51.42 -58.26 -52.69
CA LYS A 308 52.79 -58.34 -53.21
C LYS A 308 53.23 -59.79 -53.45
N GLU A 309 52.96 -60.70 -52.52
CA GLU A 309 53.24 -62.13 -52.70
C GLU A 309 52.46 -62.74 -53.88
N LEU A 310 51.18 -62.39 -54.03
CA LEU A 310 50.35 -62.89 -55.13
C LEU A 310 50.82 -62.35 -56.49
N GLN A 311 51.20 -61.08 -56.55
CA GLN A 311 51.77 -60.48 -57.75
C GLN A 311 53.11 -61.12 -58.15
N GLN A 312 53.99 -61.42 -57.18
CA GLN A 312 55.25 -62.14 -57.42
C GLN A 312 54.98 -63.54 -57.99
N ARG A 313 54.09 -64.32 -57.36
CA ARG A 313 53.71 -65.66 -57.87
C ARG A 313 53.15 -65.60 -59.29
N PHE A 314 52.37 -64.58 -59.61
CA PHE A 314 51.85 -64.39 -60.96
C PHE A 314 52.97 -64.06 -61.97
N ALA A 315 53.94 -63.23 -61.59
CA ALA A 315 55.11 -62.94 -62.42
C ALA A 315 55.96 -64.19 -62.67
N ASP A 316 56.19 -65.02 -61.64
CA ASP A 316 56.91 -66.29 -61.77
C ASP A 316 56.19 -67.25 -62.72
N LEU A 317 54.86 -67.39 -62.59
CA LEU A 317 54.05 -68.22 -63.48
C LEU A 317 54.06 -67.73 -64.94
N LEU A 318 54.14 -66.41 -65.16
CA LEU A 318 54.30 -65.86 -66.52
C LEU A 318 55.67 -66.22 -67.11
N LEU A 319 56.74 -66.14 -66.31
CA LEU A 319 58.08 -66.54 -66.73
C LEU A 319 58.15 -68.04 -67.06
N ASP A 320 57.54 -68.89 -66.24
CA ASP A 320 57.44 -70.33 -66.50
C ASP A 320 56.65 -70.62 -67.79
N LYS A 321 55.55 -69.89 -68.03
CA LYS A 321 54.79 -70.01 -69.27
C LYS A 321 55.65 -69.62 -70.49
N GLU A 322 56.40 -68.53 -70.42
CA GLU A 322 57.25 -68.06 -71.52
C GLU A 322 58.39 -69.05 -71.80
N THR A 323 59.07 -69.56 -70.78
CA THR A 323 60.14 -70.57 -70.93
C THR A 323 59.61 -71.88 -71.52
N MET A 324 58.43 -72.34 -71.11
CA MET A 324 57.78 -73.51 -71.68
C MET A 324 57.37 -73.31 -73.15
N LEU A 325 56.95 -72.09 -73.52
CA LEU A 325 56.66 -71.73 -74.91
C LEU A 325 57.93 -71.65 -75.75
N SER A 326 59.03 -71.10 -75.22
CA SER A 326 60.31 -71.03 -75.94
C SER A 326 61.00 -72.38 -76.10
N SER A 327 60.79 -73.34 -75.19
CA SER A 327 61.37 -74.69 -75.33
C SER A 327 60.59 -75.60 -76.29
N LYS A 328 59.38 -75.19 -76.71
CA LYS A 328 58.52 -75.92 -77.66
C LYS A 328 58.64 -75.43 -79.11
N ALA A 329 59.44 -74.39 -79.37
CA ALA A 329 59.77 -73.87 -80.70
C ALA A 329 61.14 -74.40 -81.15
#